data_AF-A0A2V6NXP1-F1
#
_entry.id   AF-A0A2V6NXP1-F1
#
_cell.length_a   1.000
_cell.length_b   1.000
_cell.length_c   1.000
_cell.angle_alpha   90.00
_cell.angle_beta   90.00
_cell.angle_gamma   90.00
#
_symmetry.space_group_name_H-M   'P 1'
#
loop_
_entity.id
_entity.type
_entity.pdbx_description
1 polymer ?
#
loop_
_entity_poly.entity_id
_entity_poly.type
_entity_poly.pdbx_seq_one_letter_code
_entity_poly.pdbx_strand_id
1 'polypeptide(L)'
;GRLVAGFPVGTSMDMNFAYGINPATLRERYFEAHDLVMQAWTRPEVFAFNGKYTQVRYVNIWPQPLQKPHPPVWVPGGGSLETWEWTARLDYVYCYLSYFGYKRGKATMDGFWNAIEKLGADDNPYRAGFLQLVCVSETDEQAERDYSAHVHYFYQKCLNVWEGFAEAPGYRTLKTLQAGVQAQIGAQARKIRQSLDWQKYLEQGYVIAGGPETVREQLLHCIKTLRVGHLMVLLQIGSMPKELTLKNTELFATKVMPHVRDVWPGYTDRWWPARARGGNGA
;
A
#
# COMPACT_ATOMS: atom_id res chain seq x y z
N GLY A 1 17.68 -11.98 -5.20
CA GLY A 1 16.90 -11.15 -6.13
C GLY A 1 15.42 -11.45 -6.03
N ARG A 2 14.87 -11.34 -4.81
CA ARG A 2 13.44 -11.48 -4.51
C ARG A 2 12.90 -10.19 -3.87
N LEU A 3 13.65 -9.09 -4.00
CA LEU A 3 13.34 -7.81 -3.37
C LEU A 3 12.28 -7.10 -4.20
N VAL A 4 11.33 -6.50 -3.51
CA VAL A 4 10.44 -5.44 -4.01
C VAL A 4 10.84 -4.16 -3.27
N ALA A 5 11.13 -3.11 -4.02
CA ALA A 5 11.51 -1.81 -3.47
C ALA A 5 10.26 -0.95 -3.26
N GLY A 6 9.85 -0.78 -1.99
CA GLY A 6 8.76 0.10 -1.61
C GLY A 6 9.23 1.55 -1.49
N PHE A 7 8.75 2.47 -2.32
CA PHE A 7 9.13 3.89 -2.27
C PHE A 7 7.96 4.77 -1.82
N PRO A 8 7.78 4.99 -0.50
CA PRO A 8 6.79 5.93 0.00
C PRO A 8 7.26 7.37 -0.16
N VAL A 9 6.32 8.28 -0.45
CA VAL A 9 6.55 9.73 -0.30
C VAL A 9 6.77 10.09 1.17
N GLY A 10 6.14 9.34 2.08
CA GLY A 10 6.07 9.60 3.51
C GLY A 10 4.81 10.38 3.90
N THR A 11 4.39 10.25 5.15
CA THR A 11 3.25 10.98 5.72
C THR A 11 3.69 12.35 6.23
N SER A 12 2.74 13.28 6.38
CA SER A 12 3.08 14.66 6.78
C SER A 12 3.66 14.74 8.20
N MET A 13 3.07 13.99 9.14
CA MET A 13 3.56 13.81 10.51
C MET A 13 5.06 13.45 10.57
N ASP A 14 5.51 12.51 9.74
CA ASP A 14 6.91 12.09 9.74
C ASP A 14 7.77 13.08 8.94
N MET A 15 7.43 13.32 7.68
CA MET A 15 8.29 14.08 6.76
C MET A 15 8.37 15.56 7.10
N ASN A 16 7.23 16.19 7.41
CA ASN A 16 7.19 17.64 7.59
C ASN A 16 7.43 18.06 9.02
N PHE A 17 6.88 17.32 9.98
CA PHE A 17 7.01 17.69 11.39
C PHE A 17 8.21 17.02 12.06
N ALA A 18 8.38 15.70 11.95
CA ALA A 18 9.49 15.02 12.61
C ALA A 18 10.84 15.27 11.91
N TYR A 19 10.91 15.11 10.58
CA TYR A 19 12.13 15.34 9.80
C TYR A 19 12.32 16.80 9.33
N GLY A 20 11.34 17.67 9.55
CA GLY A 20 11.44 19.10 9.23
C GLY A 20 11.52 19.42 7.74
N ILE A 21 11.12 18.51 6.85
CA ILE A 21 11.17 18.74 5.40
C ILE A 21 10.06 19.71 4.99
N ASN A 22 10.41 20.75 4.24
CA ASN A 22 9.44 21.72 3.74
C ASN A 22 8.37 21.01 2.87
N PRO A 23 7.08 21.06 3.25
CA PRO A 23 6.00 20.35 2.58
C PRO A 23 5.84 20.73 1.10
N ALA A 24 6.06 22.00 0.75
CA ALA A 24 5.95 22.46 -0.63
C ALA A 24 7.02 21.87 -1.56
N THR A 25 8.16 21.44 -1.02
CA THR A 25 9.26 20.85 -1.80
C THR A 25 9.36 19.33 -1.68
N LEU A 26 8.56 18.71 -0.81
CA LEU A 26 8.67 17.30 -0.46
C LEU A 26 8.55 16.39 -1.69
N ARG A 27 7.58 16.65 -2.58
CA ARG A 27 7.37 15.83 -3.78
C ARG A 27 8.50 15.95 -4.78
N GLU A 28 9.00 17.16 -5.03
CA GLU A 28 10.14 17.35 -5.93
C GLU A 28 11.39 16.64 -5.41
N ARG A 29 11.65 16.75 -4.10
CA ARG A 29 12.75 16.02 -3.43
C ARG A 29 12.59 14.50 -3.56
N TYR A 30 11.36 14.00 -3.39
CA TYR A 30 11.06 12.58 -3.53
C TYR A 30 11.34 12.07 -4.95
N PHE A 31 10.89 12.80 -5.98
CA PHE A 31 11.17 12.42 -7.38
C PHE A 31 12.66 12.49 -7.71
N GLU A 32 13.37 13.52 -7.26
CA GLU A 32 14.82 13.63 -7.49
C GLU A 32 15.60 12.53 -6.78
N ALA A 33 15.24 12.19 -5.54
CA ALA A 33 15.86 11.11 -4.78
C ALA A 33 15.62 9.75 -5.47
N HIS A 34 14.42 9.52 -6.01
CA HIS A 34 14.14 8.36 -6.85
C HIS A 34 15.11 8.27 -8.04
N ASP A 35 15.30 9.37 -8.78
CA ASP A 35 16.14 9.38 -9.97
C ASP A 35 17.61 9.11 -9.65
N LEU A 36 18.11 9.59 -8.51
CA LEU A 36 19.43 9.24 -7.99
C LEU A 36 19.52 7.74 -7.72
N VAL A 37 18.54 7.15 -7.03
CA VAL A 37 18.54 5.72 -6.71
C VAL A 37 18.49 4.87 -7.98
N MET A 38 17.64 5.22 -8.95
CA MET A 38 17.56 4.49 -10.23
C MET A 38 18.86 4.56 -11.01
N GLN A 39 19.50 5.73 -11.07
CA GLN A 39 20.81 5.87 -11.72
C GLN A 39 21.88 5.05 -10.98
N ALA A 40 21.89 5.09 -9.65
CA ALA A 40 22.84 4.31 -8.84
C ALA A 40 22.68 2.79 -9.04
N TRP A 41 21.45 2.31 -9.22
CA TRP A 41 21.13 0.89 -9.44
C TRP A 41 21.43 0.39 -10.85
N THR A 42 21.46 1.28 -11.84
CA THR A 42 21.56 0.91 -13.26
C THR A 42 22.90 1.28 -13.88
N ARG A 43 23.67 2.19 -13.26
CA ARG A 43 24.99 2.61 -13.73
C ARG A 43 26.09 1.90 -12.94
N PRO A 44 26.83 0.98 -13.56
CA PRO A 44 27.95 0.31 -12.89
C PRO A 44 29.16 1.23 -12.69
N GLU A 45 29.31 2.25 -13.54
CA GLU A 45 30.41 3.22 -13.47
C GLU A 45 30.12 4.35 -12.48
N VAL A 46 31.17 5.07 -12.08
CA VAL A 46 31.04 6.30 -11.28
C VAL A 46 30.41 7.40 -12.11
N PHE A 47 29.41 8.10 -11.56
CA PHE A 47 28.79 9.26 -12.19
C PHE A 47 28.58 10.41 -11.18
N ALA A 48 28.41 11.63 -11.68
CA ALA A 48 27.98 12.76 -10.87
C ALA A 48 26.46 12.90 -10.92
N PHE A 49 25.83 13.17 -9.77
CA PHE A 49 24.43 13.53 -9.69
C PHE A 49 24.33 14.97 -9.18
N ASN A 50 23.88 15.88 -10.04
CA ASN A 50 23.75 17.31 -9.71
C ASN A 50 22.28 17.71 -9.80
N GLY A 51 21.46 17.17 -8.90
CA GLY A 51 20.06 17.55 -8.78
C GLY A 51 19.88 18.94 -8.17
N LYS A 52 18.63 19.38 -8.01
CA LYS A 52 18.28 20.65 -7.35
C LYS A 52 18.48 20.56 -5.85
N TYR A 53 18.20 19.39 -5.25
CA TYR A 53 18.22 19.16 -3.81
C TYR A 53 19.40 18.33 -3.31
N THR A 54 19.97 17.49 -4.17
CA THR A 54 21.04 16.56 -3.87
C THR A 54 22.14 16.69 -4.93
N GLN A 55 23.34 17.05 -4.49
CA GLN A 55 24.53 17.12 -5.33
C GLN A 55 25.60 16.18 -4.78
N VAL A 56 25.92 15.14 -5.54
CA VAL A 56 26.93 14.15 -5.18
C VAL A 56 27.87 13.97 -6.37
N ARG A 57 29.14 14.35 -6.16
CA ARG A 57 30.15 14.36 -7.23
C ARG A 57 30.50 12.97 -7.74
N TYR A 58 30.54 11.97 -6.86
CA TYR A 58 30.92 10.60 -7.17
C TYR A 58 29.89 9.63 -6.60
N VAL A 59 28.96 9.20 -7.44
CA VAL A 59 27.95 8.20 -7.12
C VAL A 59 28.35 6.89 -7.77
N ASN A 60 28.52 5.87 -6.93
CA ASN A 60 28.71 4.50 -7.34
C ASN A 60 28.45 3.62 -6.12
N ILE A 61 27.47 2.71 -6.21
CA ILE A 61 27.11 1.88 -5.06
C ILE A 61 27.69 0.48 -5.20
N TRP A 62 28.15 -0.06 -4.07
CA TRP A 62 28.56 -1.44 -3.91
C TRP A 62 27.84 -2.04 -2.69
N PRO A 63 27.21 -3.22 -2.83
CA PRO A 63 27.02 -3.99 -4.07
C PRO A 63 25.92 -3.40 -4.98
N GLN A 64 26.00 -3.70 -6.28
CA GLN A 64 24.91 -3.44 -7.23
C GLN A 64 23.71 -4.39 -7.00
N PRO A 65 22.48 -3.98 -7.35
CA PRO A 65 21.33 -4.87 -7.21
C PRO A 65 21.48 -6.14 -8.05
N LEU A 66 21.12 -7.28 -7.44
CA LEU A 66 21.12 -8.58 -8.11
C LEU A 66 20.04 -8.68 -9.20
N GLN A 67 18.89 -8.01 -9.01
CA GLN A 67 17.81 -7.93 -10.00
C GLN A 67 18.16 -6.88 -11.06
N LYS A 68 17.94 -7.20 -12.34
CA LYS A 68 18.19 -6.32 -13.48
C LYS A 68 16.89 -5.93 -14.19
N PRO A 69 16.75 -4.67 -14.66
CA PRO A 69 17.71 -3.57 -14.49
C PRO A 69 17.84 -3.13 -13.02
N HIS A 70 16.79 -3.31 -12.23
CA HIS A 70 16.75 -3.09 -10.78
C HIS A 70 15.64 -3.96 -10.15
N PRO A 71 15.49 -4.00 -8.82
CA PRO A 71 14.31 -4.60 -8.18
C PRO A 71 13.01 -3.88 -8.62
N PRO A 72 11.86 -4.58 -8.77
CA PRO A 72 10.58 -3.94 -9.02
C PRO A 72 10.26 -2.88 -7.97
N VAL A 73 9.69 -1.75 -8.42
CA VAL A 73 9.34 -0.62 -7.56
C VAL A 73 7.83 -0.60 -7.33
N TRP A 74 7.45 -0.57 -6.05
CA TRP A 74 6.07 -0.46 -5.61
C TRP A 74 5.92 0.84 -4.82
N VAL A 75 4.94 1.65 -5.19
CA VAL A 75 4.78 2.99 -4.64
C VAL A 75 3.51 3.03 -3.81
N PRO A 76 3.63 3.02 -2.47
CA PRO A 76 2.48 3.21 -1.62
C PRO A 76 1.98 4.66 -1.70
N GLY A 77 0.66 4.85 -1.66
CA GLY A 77 0.11 6.19 -1.60
C GLY A 77 -1.35 6.23 -1.15
N GLY A 78 -1.79 7.40 -0.69
CA GLY A 78 -3.12 7.60 -0.12
C GLY A 78 -4.18 8.15 -1.08
N GLY A 79 -3.89 8.24 -2.39
CA GLY A 79 -4.83 8.69 -3.41
C GLY A 79 -4.49 10.01 -4.11
N SER A 80 -3.24 10.47 -4.08
CA SER A 80 -2.87 11.71 -4.80
C SER A 80 -2.67 11.46 -6.30
N LEU A 81 -3.22 12.35 -7.11
CA LEU A 81 -3.23 12.26 -8.58
C LEU A 81 -1.80 12.22 -9.15
N GLU A 82 -0.88 12.98 -8.55
CA GLU A 82 0.52 13.00 -8.99
C GLU A 82 1.17 11.63 -8.86
N THR A 83 0.83 10.88 -7.81
CA THR A 83 1.37 9.54 -7.59
C THR A 83 0.82 8.57 -8.62
N TRP A 84 -0.48 8.60 -8.89
CA TRP A 84 -1.10 7.74 -9.90
C TRP A 84 -0.50 7.94 -11.28
N GLU A 85 -0.34 9.20 -11.70
CA GLU A 85 0.25 9.50 -12.99
C GLU A 85 1.74 9.14 -13.04
N TRP A 86 2.47 9.33 -11.95
CA TRP A 86 3.89 8.99 -11.88
C TRP A 86 4.12 7.48 -11.93
N THR A 87 3.34 6.70 -11.18
CA THR A 87 3.42 5.23 -11.24
C THR A 87 3.00 4.70 -12.60
N ALA A 88 2.01 5.32 -13.25
CA ALA A 88 1.60 4.95 -14.60
C ALA A 88 2.73 5.22 -15.61
N ARG A 89 3.34 6.42 -15.58
CA ARG A 89 4.40 6.82 -16.50
C ARG A 89 5.67 5.97 -16.37
N LEU A 90 6.03 5.57 -15.15
CA LEU A 90 7.22 4.75 -14.87
C LEU A 90 6.95 3.24 -14.90
N ASP A 91 5.71 2.82 -15.19
CA ASP A 91 5.24 1.44 -15.12
C ASP A 91 5.55 0.77 -13.76
N TYR A 92 5.24 1.47 -12.66
CA TYR A 92 5.34 0.96 -11.29
C TYR A 92 3.99 0.48 -10.75
N VAL A 93 4.03 -0.35 -9.71
CA VAL A 93 2.83 -0.74 -8.99
C VAL A 93 2.40 0.39 -8.07
N TYR A 94 1.15 0.81 -8.19
CA TYR A 94 0.52 1.68 -7.20
C TYR A 94 -0.08 0.82 -6.08
N CYS A 95 0.37 1.04 -4.85
CA CYS A 95 -0.10 0.33 -3.67
C CYS A 95 -0.99 1.26 -2.83
N TYR A 96 -2.30 1.07 -2.89
CA TYR A 96 -3.21 1.83 -2.04
C TYR A 96 -3.19 1.28 -0.62
N LEU A 97 -2.49 2.00 0.27
CA LEU A 97 -2.46 1.69 1.70
C LEU A 97 -3.63 2.41 2.38
N SER A 98 -4.70 1.67 2.68
CA SER A 98 -5.87 2.21 3.36
C SER A 98 -6.11 1.45 4.65
N TYR A 99 -6.33 2.21 5.72
CA TYR A 99 -6.88 1.69 6.96
C TYR A 99 -8.38 1.98 7.10
N PHE A 100 -9.03 2.50 6.05
CA PHE A 100 -10.45 2.89 6.03
C PHE A 100 -11.37 1.88 5.35
N GLY A 101 -10.82 0.70 5.07
CA GLY A 101 -11.50 -0.38 4.39
C GLY A 101 -11.60 -0.24 2.88
N TYR A 102 -11.82 -1.38 2.21
CA TYR A 102 -11.82 -1.45 0.75
C TYR A 102 -13.04 -0.76 0.13
N LYS A 103 -14.19 -0.73 0.81
CA LYS A 103 -15.42 -0.08 0.29
C LYS A 103 -15.21 1.41 0.06
N ARG A 104 -14.56 2.10 1.01
CA ARG A 104 -14.14 3.49 0.83
C ARG A 104 -12.97 3.60 -0.15
N GLY A 105 -12.09 2.62 -0.14
CA GLY A 105 -10.98 2.54 -1.08
C GLY A 105 -11.40 2.42 -2.54
N LYS A 106 -12.61 1.94 -2.81
CA LYS A 106 -13.15 1.83 -4.17
C LYS A 106 -13.13 3.17 -4.90
N ALA A 107 -13.58 4.26 -4.29
CA ALA A 107 -13.58 5.57 -4.94
C ALA A 107 -12.16 6.03 -5.34
N THR A 108 -11.18 5.78 -4.47
CA THR A 108 -9.76 6.05 -4.75
C THR A 108 -9.24 5.18 -5.88
N MET A 109 -9.56 3.88 -5.87
CA MET A 109 -9.12 2.94 -6.90
C MET A 109 -9.80 3.19 -8.25
N ASP A 110 -11.08 3.54 -8.28
CA ASP A 110 -11.79 3.98 -9.48
C ASP A 110 -11.09 5.24 -10.07
N GLY A 111 -10.71 6.19 -9.22
CA GLY A 111 -9.91 7.35 -9.62
C GLY A 111 -8.56 6.99 -10.23
N PHE A 112 -7.86 6.02 -9.63
CA PHE A 112 -6.62 5.47 -10.19
C PHE A 112 -6.85 4.82 -11.56
N TRP A 113 -7.83 3.94 -11.71
CA TRP A 113 -8.12 3.26 -12.98
C TRP A 113 -8.54 4.22 -14.09
N ASN A 114 -9.34 5.24 -13.76
CA ASN A 114 -9.67 6.33 -14.68
C ASN A 114 -8.43 7.12 -15.12
N ALA A 115 -7.42 7.28 -14.24
CA ALA A 115 -6.17 7.92 -14.60
C ALA A 115 -5.30 7.03 -15.51
N ILE A 116 -5.26 5.72 -15.25
CA ILE A 116 -4.58 4.73 -16.11
C ILE A 116 -5.17 4.75 -17.53
N GLU A 117 -6.50 4.72 -17.65
CA GLU A 117 -7.20 4.78 -18.94
C GLU A 117 -6.90 6.08 -19.70
N LYS A 118 -6.98 7.24 -19.03
CA LYS A 118 -6.68 8.55 -19.63
C LYS A 118 -5.25 8.68 -20.13
N LEU A 119 -4.31 7.97 -19.51
CA LEU A 119 -2.90 7.95 -19.90
C LEU A 119 -2.61 6.91 -21.00
N GLY A 120 -3.61 6.10 -21.38
CA GLY A 120 -3.46 5.06 -22.41
C GLY A 120 -2.61 3.86 -21.96
N ALA A 121 -2.45 3.65 -20.65
CA ALA A 121 -1.75 2.49 -20.12
C ALA A 121 -2.66 1.25 -20.08
N ASP A 122 -2.07 0.04 -20.14
CA ASP A 122 -2.84 -1.20 -20.12
C ASP A 122 -3.59 -1.42 -18.80
N ASP A 123 -4.70 -2.14 -18.86
CA ASP A 123 -5.62 -2.37 -17.73
C ASP A 123 -5.20 -3.53 -16.82
N ASN A 124 -3.94 -4.00 -16.90
CA ASN A 124 -3.46 -5.16 -16.16
C ASN A 124 -3.62 -4.97 -14.64
N PRO A 125 -4.38 -5.82 -13.93
CA PRO A 125 -4.68 -5.66 -12.51
C PRO A 125 -3.44 -5.65 -11.62
N TYR A 126 -2.34 -6.29 -12.04
CA TYR A 126 -1.09 -6.34 -11.27
C TYR A 126 -0.35 -4.99 -11.18
N ARG A 127 -0.77 -3.94 -11.91
CA ARG A 127 -0.26 -2.58 -11.65
C ARG A 127 -0.81 -1.94 -10.39
N ALA A 128 -1.80 -2.57 -9.76
CA ALA A 128 -2.43 -2.08 -8.55
C ALA A 128 -2.32 -3.09 -7.41
N GLY A 129 -2.03 -2.56 -6.23
CA GLY A 129 -2.11 -3.29 -4.99
C GLY A 129 -2.96 -2.60 -3.93
N PHE A 130 -3.48 -3.39 -2.99
CA PHE A 130 -4.29 -2.90 -1.87
C PHE A 130 -3.86 -3.55 -0.56
N LEU A 131 -3.83 -2.77 0.53
CA LEU A 131 -3.60 -3.29 1.88
C LEU A 131 -4.93 -3.63 2.54
N GLN A 132 -5.09 -4.86 3.01
CA GLN A 132 -6.28 -5.32 3.72
C GLN A 132 -5.90 -5.98 5.05
N LEU A 133 -6.62 -5.62 6.11
CA LEU A 133 -6.54 -6.27 7.42
C LEU A 133 -7.38 -7.55 7.37
N VAL A 134 -6.79 -8.69 7.74
CA VAL A 134 -7.43 -10.00 7.63
C VAL A 134 -7.29 -10.79 8.92
N CYS A 135 -8.41 -11.32 9.41
CA CYS A 135 -8.50 -12.13 10.62
C CYS A 135 -9.27 -13.44 10.33
N VAL A 136 -8.59 -14.58 10.42
CA VAL A 136 -9.18 -15.89 10.17
C VAL A 136 -9.27 -16.65 11.49
N SER A 137 -10.45 -17.14 11.84
CA SER A 137 -10.66 -18.09 12.94
C SER A 137 -11.42 -19.32 12.43
N GLU A 138 -11.79 -20.24 13.30
CA GLU A 138 -12.53 -21.45 12.91
C GLU A 138 -13.95 -21.12 12.41
N THR A 139 -14.61 -20.13 13.03
CA THR A 139 -15.94 -19.63 12.66
C THR A 139 -16.01 -18.10 12.73
N ASP A 140 -17.09 -17.53 12.22
CA ASP A 140 -17.34 -16.08 12.26
C ASP A 140 -17.47 -15.56 13.70
N GLU A 141 -18.18 -16.31 14.57
CA GLU A 141 -18.36 -15.97 15.98
C GLU A 141 -17.04 -16.05 16.75
N GLN A 142 -16.20 -17.04 16.44
CA GLN A 142 -14.90 -17.18 17.08
C GLN A 142 -13.95 -16.06 16.64
N ALA A 143 -14.05 -15.58 15.40
CA ALA A 143 -13.25 -14.44 14.94
C ALA A 143 -13.54 -13.16 15.73
N GLU A 144 -14.80 -12.90 16.09
CA GLU A 144 -15.13 -11.77 16.96
C GLU A 144 -14.46 -11.90 18.32
N ARG A 145 -14.59 -13.06 18.96
CA ARG A 145 -14.01 -13.34 20.29
C ARG A 145 -12.50 -13.21 20.29
N ASP A 146 -11.85 -13.73 19.25
CA ASP A 146 -10.39 -13.74 19.12
C ASP A 146 -9.83 -12.34 18.84
N TYR A 147 -10.46 -11.56 17.96
CA TYR A 147 -9.81 -10.40 17.34
C TYR A 147 -10.41 -9.04 17.69
N SER A 148 -11.65 -8.97 18.18
CA SER A 148 -12.38 -7.69 18.34
C SER A 148 -11.62 -6.68 19.20
N ALA A 149 -11.11 -7.09 20.36
CA ALA A 149 -10.36 -6.21 21.25
C ALA A 149 -9.05 -5.70 20.61
N HIS A 150 -8.37 -6.53 19.84
CA HIS A 150 -7.09 -6.19 19.20
C HIS A 150 -7.27 -5.25 18.01
N VAL A 151 -8.28 -5.50 17.19
CA VAL A 151 -8.69 -4.61 16.08
C VAL A 151 -9.13 -3.26 16.65
N HIS A 152 -9.96 -3.27 17.70
CA HIS A 152 -10.40 -2.04 18.34
C HIS A 152 -9.22 -1.24 18.92
N TYR A 153 -8.27 -1.92 19.60
CA TYR A 153 -7.04 -1.28 20.08
C TYR A 153 -6.24 -0.64 18.93
N PHE A 154 -6.05 -1.34 17.81
CA PHE A 154 -5.34 -0.81 16.65
C PHE A 154 -5.96 0.50 16.14
N TYR A 155 -7.29 0.50 15.92
CA TYR A 155 -7.99 1.65 15.36
C TYR A 155 -8.13 2.82 16.33
N GLN A 156 -8.30 2.56 17.63
CA GLN A 156 -8.45 3.60 18.64
C GLN A 156 -7.13 4.16 19.17
N LYS A 157 -6.07 3.35 19.19
CA LYS A 157 -4.78 3.71 19.81
C LYS A 157 -3.66 3.82 18.80
N CYS A 158 -3.40 2.79 17.99
CA CYS A 158 -2.24 2.78 17.10
C CYS A 158 -2.35 3.78 15.94
N LEU A 159 -3.55 4.00 15.41
CA LEU A 159 -3.80 4.98 14.34
C LEU A 159 -4.18 6.38 14.85
N ASN A 160 -3.88 6.68 16.11
CA ASN A 160 -4.17 8.00 16.67
C ASN A 160 -3.05 8.98 16.32
N VAL A 161 -3.39 9.95 15.47
CA VAL A 161 -2.52 11.08 15.11
C VAL A 161 -3.24 12.34 15.54
N TRP A 162 -2.54 13.19 16.29
CA TRP A 162 -3.08 14.48 16.66
C TRP A 162 -3.30 15.35 15.41
N GLU A 163 -4.43 16.06 15.35
CA GLU A 163 -4.94 16.64 14.10
C GLU A 163 -4.03 17.71 13.49
N GLY A 164 -3.31 18.50 14.29
CA GLY A 164 -2.38 19.48 13.74
C GLY A 164 -1.08 18.88 13.21
N PHE A 165 -0.83 17.58 13.41
CA PHE A 165 0.23 16.83 12.71
C PHE A 165 -0.28 16.04 11.50
N ALA A 166 -1.59 16.02 11.26
CA ALA A 166 -2.17 15.23 10.19
C ALA A 166 -1.70 15.72 8.81
N GLU A 167 -1.74 17.04 8.60
CA GLU A 167 -1.41 17.67 7.33
C GLU A 167 -0.75 19.04 7.52
N ALA A 168 0.55 19.10 7.26
CA ALA A 168 1.27 20.37 7.17
C ALA A 168 0.76 21.18 5.96
N PRO A 169 0.60 22.51 6.09
CA PRO A 169 0.24 23.37 4.97
C PRO A 169 1.19 23.18 3.78
N GLY A 170 0.63 22.87 2.60
CA GLY A 170 1.40 22.62 1.38
C GLY A 170 1.83 21.16 1.15
N TYR A 171 1.49 20.22 2.04
CA TYR A 171 1.83 18.80 1.88
C TYR A 171 1.08 18.16 0.68
N ARG A 172 -0.21 18.48 0.54
CA ARG A 172 -0.99 18.12 -0.64
C ARG A 172 -0.86 19.20 -1.70
N THR A 173 -0.81 18.76 -2.95
CA THR A 173 -0.82 19.65 -4.11
C THR A 173 -2.19 20.28 -4.29
N LEU A 174 -2.23 21.45 -4.95
CA LEU A 174 -3.49 22.11 -5.30
C LEU A 174 -4.38 21.22 -6.17
N LYS A 175 -3.79 20.51 -7.14
CA LYS A 175 -4.50 19.59 -8.03
C LYS A 175 -5.21 18.47 -7.26
N THR A 176 -4.54 17.83 -6.30
CA THR A 176 -5.16 16.78 -5.46
C THR A 176 -6.22 17.35 -4.53
N LEU A 177 -6.03 18.56 -3.99
CA LEU A 177 -7.06 19.24 -3.18
C LEU A 177 -8.32 19.56 -3.99
N GLN A 178 -8.16 20.10 -5.21
CA GLN A 178 -9.26 20.44 -6.11
C GLN A 178 -10.03 19.22 -6.60
N ALA A 179 -9.37 18.06 -6.71
CA ALA A 179 -10.02 16.79 -7.04
C ALA A 179 -10.87 16.21 -5.89
N GLY A 180 -10.91 16.85 -4.72
CA GLY A 180 -11.75 16.44 -3.59
C GLY A 180 -11.25 15.19 -2.86
N VAL A 181 -10.00 14.76 -3.09
CA VAL A 181 -9.41 13.61 -2.40
C VAL A 181 -9.33 13.92 -0.91
N GLN A 182 -10.02 13.14 -0.09
CA GLN A 182 -10.08 13.37 1.35
C GLN A 182 -8.81 12.86 2.05
N ALA A 183 -8.40 13.58 3.11
CA ALA A 183 -7.29 13.17 3.95
C ALA A 183 -7.65 11.90 4.73
N GLN A 184 -6.71 10.96 4.79
CA GLN A 184 -6.84 9.74 5.59
C GLN A 184 -6.53 9.97 7.08
N ILE A 185 -6.03 11.14 7.45
CA ILE A 185 -5.64 11.48 8.83
C ILE A 185 -6.24 12.85 9.16
N GLY A 186 -6.51 13.11 10.44
CA GLY A 186 -7.06 14.38 10.92
C GLY A 186 -8.38 14.21 11.68
N ALA A 187 -8.98 15.33 12.06
CA ALA A 187 -10.14 15.41 12.95
C ALA A 187 -11.33 14.56 12.49
N GLN A 188 -11.72 14.70 11.21
CA GLN A 188 -12.85 13.97 10.64
C GLN A 188 -12.58 12.46 10.59
N ALA A 189 -11.39 12.08 10.13
CA ALA A 189 -10.96 10.69 10.09
C ALA A 189 -10.95 10.07 11.50
N ARG A 190 -10.51 10.81 12.51
CA ARG A 190 -10.54 10.40 13.93
C ARG A 190 -11.96 10.21 14.44
N LYS A 191 -12.87 11.15 14.19
CA LYS A 191 -14.29 11.05 14.60
C LYS A 191 -14.95 9.79 14.03
N ILE A 192 -14.70 9.51 12.75
CA ILE A 192 -15.21 8.30 12.10
C ILE A 192 -14.66 7.04 12.77
N ARG A 193 -13.35 6.99 13.05
CA ARG A 193 -12.75 5.82 13.71
C ARG A 193 -13.32 5.59 15.11
N GLN A 194 -13.57 6.65 15.87
CA GLN A 194 -14.09 6.56 17.23
C GLN A 194 -15.51 5.97 17.33
N SER A 195 -16.30 5.98 16.24
CA SER A 195 -17.64 5.39 16.23
C SER A 195 -17.70 3.92 15.80
N LEU A 196 -16.55 3.32 15.47
CA LEU A 196 -16.46 1.95 14.99
C LEU A 196 -16.41 0.93 16.13
N ASP A 197 -17.21 -0.11 15.97
CA ASP A 197 -17.23 -1.35 16.74
C ASP A 197 -16.96 -2.53 15.79
N TRP A 198 -16.94 -3.75 16.33
CA TRP A 198 -16.65 -4.96 15.54
C TRP A 198 -17.52 -5.07 14.29
N GLN A 199 -18.83 -4.97 14.44
CA GLN A 199 -19.78 -5.09 13.33
C GLN A 199 -19.51 -4.03 12.26
N LYS A 200 -19.33 -2.77 12.65
CA LYS A 200 -19.03 -1.69 11.70
C LYS A 200 -17.68 -1.86 10.99
N TYR A 201 -16.67 -2.44 11.65
CA TYR A 201 -15.40 -2.75 10.98
C TYR A 201 -15.61 -3.71 9.82
N LEU A 202 -16.43 -4.74 10.00
CA LEU A 202 -16.74 -5.73 8.95
C LEU A 202 -17.65 -5.13 7.88
N GLU A 203 -18.75 -4.49 8.27
CA GLU A 203 -19.73 -3.91 7.36
C GLU A 203 -19.12 -2.83 6.46
N GLN A 204 -18.22 -2.00 6.98
CA GLN A 204 -17.53 -0.97 6.20
C GLN A 204 -16.27 -1.50 5.50
N GLY A 205 -15.92 -2.77 5.71
CA GLY A 205 -14.80 -3.45 5.07
C GLY A 205 -13.42 -3.01 5.56
N TYR A 206 -13.32 -2.43 6.77
CA TYR A 206 -12.06 -2.06 7.43
C TYR A 206 -11.23 -3.31 7.70
N VAL A 207 -11.89 -4.37 8.17
CA VAL A 207 -11.30 -5.68 8.40
C VAL A 207 -12.16 -6.71 7.66
N ILE A 208 -11.52 -7.69 7.06
CA ILE A 208 -12.19 -8.90 6.58
C ILE A 208 -11.88 -9.99 7.61
N ALA A 209 -12.90 -10.40 8.35
CA ALA A 209 -12.75 -11.37 9.42
C ALA A 209 -13.85 -12.44 9.39
N GLY A 210 -13.49 -13.65 9.80
CA GLY A 210 -14.44 -14.74 9.96
C GLY A 210 -13.80 -16.12 9.88
N GLY A 211 -14.64 -17.12 9.61
CA GLY A 211 -14.22 -18.45 9.17
C GLY A 211 -13.57 -18.41 7.79
N PRO A 212 -12.86 -19.48 7.37
CA PRO A 212 -12.11 -19.48 6.12
C PRO A 212 -12.96 -19.17 4.88
N GLU A 213 -14.18 -19.70 4.79
CA GLU A 213 -15.06 -19.47 3.64
C GLU A 213 -15.51 -18.01 3.54
N THR A 214 -16.01 -17.44 4.63
CA THR A 214 -16.37 -16.03 4.72
C THR A 214 -15.22 -15.13 4.29
N VAL A 215 -14.00 -15.40 4.77
CA VAL A 215 -12.81 -14.61 4.41
C VAL A 215 -12.46 -14.77 2.94
N ARG A 216 -12.50 -15.99 2.36
CA ARG A 216 -12.24 -16.21 0.93
C ARG A 216 -13.21 -15.41 0.07
N GLU A 217 -14.52 -15.52 0.34
CA GLU A 217 -15.56 -14.84 -0.44
C GLU A 217 -15.38 -13.32 -0.40
N GLN A 218 -15.19 -12.75 0.79
CA GLN A 218 -15.00 -11.32 0.95
C GLN A 218 -13.70 -10.82 0.30
N LEU A 219 -12.61 -11.59 0.36
CA LEU A 219 -11.37 -11.24 -0.31
C LEU A 219 -11.51 -11.29 -1.82
N LEU A 220 -12.15 -12.32 -2.38
CA LEU A 220 -12.43 -12.38 -3.82
C LEU A 220 -13.28 -11.20 -4.28
N HIS A 221 -14.31 -10.85 -3.49
CA HIS A 221 -15.13 -9.67 -3.75
C HIS A 221 -14.30 -8.38 -3.72
N CYS A 222 -13.46 -8.19 -2.69
CA CYS A 222 -12.57 -7.03 -2.56
C CYS A 222 -11.60 -6.92 -3.75
N ILE A 223 -10.89 -8.01 -4.08
CA ILE A 223 -9.91 -8.08 -5.18
C ILE A 223 -10.56 -7.67 -6.51
N LYS A 224 -11.72 -8.26 -6.84
CA LYS A 224 -12.44 -7.97 -8.09
C LYS A 224 -13.01 -6.55 -8.10
N THR A 225 -13.58 -6.09 -6.99
CA THR A 225 -14.18 -4.76 -6.87
C THR A 225 -13.17 -3.65 -7.04
N LEU A 226 -11.96 -3.81 -6.50
CA LEU A 226 -10.87 -2.85 -6.64
C LEU A 226 -10.01 -3.07 -7.89
N ARG A 227 -10.22 -4.18 -8.59
CA ARG A 227 -9.43 -4.67 -9.71
C ARG A 227 -7.92 -4.75 -9.38
N VAL A 228 -7.55 -5.24 -8.20
CA VAL A 228 -6.12 -5.33 -7.81
C VAL A 228 -5.51 -6.69 -8.07
N GLY A 229 -4.27 -6.74 -8.56
CA GLY A 229 -3.52 -7.99 -8.74
C GLY A 229 -2.63 -8.33 -7.54
N HIS A 230 -2.27 -7.33 -6.72
CA HIS A 230 -1.48 -7.54 -5.51
C HIS A 230 -2.28 -7.22 -4.25
N LEU A 231 -2.42 -8.19 -3.36
CA LEU A 231 -3.00 -7.95 -2.04
C LEU A 231 -1.90 -8.02 -0.97
N MET A 232 -1.69 -6.92 -0.26
CA MET A 232 -0.89 -6.90 0.95
C MET A 232 -1.82 -7.21 2.12
N VAL A 233 -1.61 -8.32 2.81
CA VAL A 233 -2.46 -8.74 3.94
C VAL A 233 -1.77 -8.46 5.26
N LEU A 234 -2.46 -7.75 6.15
CA LEU A 234 -2.01 -7.54 7.52
C LEU A 234 -2.65 -8.62 8.41
N LEU A 235 -1.82 -9.58 8.83
CA LEU A 235 -2.24 -10.75 9.63
C LEU A 235 -1.91 -10.60 11.13
N GLN A 236 -1.15 -9.57 11.49
CA GLN A 236 -0.91 -9.15 12.85
C GLN A 236 -1.52 -7.76 13.05
N ILE A 237 -2.44 -7.61 13.99
CA ILE A 237 -3.19 -6.37 14.17
C ILE A 237 -3.16 -5.95 15.63
N GLY A 238 -2.75 -4.70 15.86
CA GLY A 238 -2.79 -4.09 17.19
C GLY A 238 -2.03 -4.89 18.24
N SER A 239 -2.75 -5.31 19.28
CA SER A 239 -2.20 -5.98 20.45
C SER A 239 -2.26 -7.52 20.38
N MET A 240 -2.45 -8.10 19.19
CA MET A 240 -2.51 -9.56 19.03
C MET A 240 -1.27 -10.24 19.65
N PRO A 241 -1.43 -11.24 20.53
CA PRO A 241 -0.30 -12.01 21.03
C PRO A 241 0.31 -12.86 19.90
N LYS A 242 1.54 -13.34 20.14
CA LYS A 242 2.32 -14.09 19.14
C LYS A 242 1.58 -15.33 18.67
N GLU A 243 0.99 -16.08 19.59
CA GLU A 243 0.31 -17.35 19.34
C GLU A 243 -0.93 -17.14 18.48
N LEU A 244 -1.72 -16.10 18.77
CA LEU A 244 -2.88 -15.72 17.96
C LEU A 244 -2.47 -15.23 16.57
N THR A 245 -1.36 -14.49 16.47
CA THR A 245 -0.80 -14.07 15.18
C THR A 245 -0.37 -15.27 14.33
N LEU A 246 0.28 -16.26 14.94
CA LEU A 246 0.69 -17.48 14.25
C LEU A 246 -0.54 -18.30 13.80
N LYS A 247 -1.55 -18.46 14.66
CA LYS A 247 -2.84 -19.09 14.31
C LYS A 247 -3.48 -18.41 13.09
N ASN A 248 -3.64 -17.09 13.14
CA ASN A 248 -4.23 -16.32 12.03
C ASN A 248 -3.43 -16.53 10.72
N THR A 249 -2.11 -16.47 10.82
CA THR A 249 -1.21 -16.63 9.66
C THR A 249 -1.30 -18.03 9.06
N GLU A 250 -1.33 -19.07 9.88
CA GLU A 250 -1.46 -20.46 9.45
C GLU A 250 -2.81 -20.73 8.78
N LEU A 251 -3.91 -20.29 9.40
CA LEU A 251 -5.25 -20.41 8.83
C LEU A 251 -5.36 -19.64 7.51
N PHE A 252 -4.84 -18.41 7.44
CA PHE A 252 -4.80 -17.68 6.18
C PHE A 252 -3.99 -18.43 5.12
N ALA A 253 -2.78 -18.88 5.43
CA ALA A 253 -1.89 -19.51 4.47
C ALA A 253 -2.41 -20.87 3.95
N THR A 254 -3.02 -21.67 4.83
CA THR A 254 -3.44 -23.04 4.51
C THR A 254 -4.89 -23.12 4.05
N LYS A 255 -5.77 -22.25 4.56
CA LYS A 255 -7.19 -22.28 4.24
C LYS A 255 -7.60 -21.15 3.31
N VAL A 256 -7.04 -19.95 3.34
CA VAL A 256 -7.57 -18.84 2.52
C VAL A 256 -6.75 -18.62 1.25
N MET A 257 -5.45 -18.39 1.40
CA MET A 257 -4.54 -17.99 0.36
C MET A 257 -4.58 -18.87 -0.91
N PRO A 258 -4.69 -20.22 -0.85
CA PRO A 258 -4.76 -21.06 -2.06
C PRO A 258 -5.96 -20.76 -2.96
N HIS A 259 -7.03 -20.19 -2.41
CA HIS A 259 -8.28 -19.92 -3.15
C HIS A 259 -8.35 -18.49 -3.71
N VAL A 260 -7.34 -17.65 -3.45
CA VAL A 260 -7.34 -16.21 -3.83
C VAL A 260 -6.10 -15.77 -4.60
N ARG A 261 -5.21 -16.69 -5.02
CA ARG A 261 -3.97 -16.38 -5.75
C ARG A 261 -4.17 -16.17 -7.25
N ASP A 262 -5.08 -16.90 -7.88
CA ASP A 262 -5.20 -16.97 -9.35
C ASP A 262 -6.49 -16.29 -9.87
N VAL A 263 -6.76 -15.07 -9.37
CA VAL A 263 -8.02 -14.35 -9.68
C VAL A 263 -8.06 -13.80 -11.11
N TRP A 264 -6.90 -13.56 -11.72
CA TRP A 264 -6.78 -12.85 -13.00
C TRP A 264 -6.12 -13.72 -14.09
N PRO A 265 -6.80 -14.79 -14.57
CA PRO A 265 -6.28 -15.61 -15.65
C PRO A 265 -6.08 -14.76 -16.92
N GLY A 266 -4.96 -14.98 -17.62
CA GLY A 266 -4.59 -14.27 -18.84
C GLY A 266 -3.76 -13.00 -18.64
N TYR A 267 -3.66 -12.47 -17.41
CA TYR A 267 -2.77 -11.35 -17.11
C TYR A 267 -1.42 -11.85 -16.60
N THR A 268 -0.35 -11.20 -17.05
CA THR A 268 1.01 -11.49 -16.59
C THR A 268 1.44 -10.45 -15.57
N ASP A 269 1.86 -10.92 -14.39
CA ASP A 269 2.40 -10.09 -13.32
C ASP A 269 3.88 -9.76 -13.57
N ARG A 270 4.15 -8.73 -14.37
CA ARG A 270 5.53 -8.29 -14.67
C ARG A 270 6.20 -7.51 -13.51
N TRP A 271 5.47 -7.21 -12.45
CA TRP A 271 5.97 -6.43 -11.31
C TRP A 271 6.40 -7.29 -10.13
N TRP A 272 6.09 -8.59 -10.14
CA TRP A 272 6.63 -9.53 -9.15
C TRP A 272 8.08 -9.94 -9.46
N PRO A 273 8.97 -10.02 -8.45
CA PRO A 273 10.34 -10.47 -8.65
C PRO A 273 10.39 -11.84 -9.33
N ALA A 274 11.07 -11.94 -10.48
CA ALA A 274 11.12 -13.18 -11.28
C ALA A 274 11.60 -14.40 -10.47
N ARG A 275 12.64 -14.24 -9.61
CA ARG A 275 13.14 -15.33 -8.76
C ARG A 275 12.25 -15.65 -7.54
N ALA A 276 11.16 -14.91 -7.35
CA ALA A 276 10.14 -15.19 -6.33
C ALA A 276 8.89 -15.85 -6.94
N ARG A 277 8.78 -15.95 -8.27
CA ARG A 277 7.81 -16.84 -8.91
C ARG A 277 8.30 -18.26 -8.64
N GLY A 278 7.55 -19.03 -7.84
CA GLY A 278 7.90 -20.42 -7.55
C GLY A 278 8.10 -21.20 -8.86
N GLY A 279 9.16 -22.01 -8.93
CA GLY A 279 9.44 -22.84 -10.10
C GLY A 279 8.37 -23.91 -10.26
N ASN A 280 7.38 -23.61 -11.10
CA ASN A 280 6.62 -24.57 -11.91
C ASN A 280 6.65 -24.07 -13.36
N GLY A 281 7.86 -23.92 -13.90
CA GLY A 281 8.10 -23.29 -15.20
C GLY A 281 9.57 -23.35 -15.61
N ALA A 282 10.13 -24.55 -15.60
CA ALA A 282 11.21 -25.02 -16.47
C ALA A 282 10.89 -26.46 -16.84
#